data_AF-A0A6B2L7S0-F1
#
_entry.id   AF-A0A6B2L7S0-F1
#
_cell.length_a   1.000
_cell.length_b   1.000
_cell.length_c   1.000
_cell.angle_alpha   90.00
_cell.angle_beta   90.00
_cell.angle_gamma   90.00
#
_symmetry.space_group_name_H-M   'P 1'
#
loop_
_entity.id
_entity.type
_entity.pdbx_description
1 polymer ?
#
loop_
_entity_poly.entity_id
_entity_poly.type
_entity_poly.pdbx_seq_one_letter_code
_entity_poly.pdbx_strand_id
1 'polypeptide(L)'
;MKVQKAQGKKPWEKNQTDKPNEPPKEGEQPQQEGEKEKKKKKKEVFRLRRDYVNPTPEGEKKDLSTPMEATYDPPAVESAWYTWWEKKGFFGPDYVAPGQTLNENRQKFVIVIPPPNVTGSLHIGHALTNSIEDALCRWHRMKGKAVVWVPGVDHAGIATQSVVEKRLWAQEKKTKYDLGREEFVRRVWEWKKEYGNRITLQLRRIGSSLDWSKECFTMDEKLSKAVQESFIKFYEDGLIYRDNRLVNWSCVLRTAISDIECDDEELEGHKKLKVPGYPENKTFSFGLIWEFDYVVIPKDPSVPKEKWARITVATTRPETMLGDTAVAIHPDDVRYKDFHGCFVEHPFGDRKIPIICDAVLVD
;
A
#
# COMPACT_ATOMS: atom_id res chain seq x y z
N MET A 1 -9.27 -32.70 -23.65
CA MET A 1 -9.24 -31.67 -22.60
C MET A 1 -10.65 -31.49 -22.06
N LYS A 2 -10.85 -31.73 -20.77
CA LYS A 2 -12.13 -31.57 -20.06
C LYS A 2 -12.01 -30.37 -19.11
N VAL A 3 -13.10 -29.63 -18.91
CA VAL A 3 -13.11 -28.46 -18.01
C VAL A 3 -14.09 -28.74 -16.89
N GLN A 4 -13.63 -28.61 -15.65
CA GLN A 4 -14.48 -28.72 -14.48
C GLN A 4 -14.51 -27.39 -13.72
N LYS A 5 -15.65 -27.08 -13.11
CA LYS A 5 -15.75 -25.94 -12.19
C LYS A 5 -15.08 -26.35 -10.88
N ALA A 6 -14.20 -25.50 -10.36
CA ALA A 6 -13.68 -25.70 -9.01
C ALA A 6 -14.87 -25.66 -8.03
N GLN A 7 -15.03 -26.73 -7.24
CA GLN A 7 -16.00 -26.78 -6.14
C GLN A 7 -15.28 -26.27 -4.89
N GLY A 8 -15.73 -25.13 -4.33
CA GLY A 8 -15.18 -24.59 -3.09
C GLY A 8 -15.26 -25.60 -1.94
N LYS A 9 -14.26 -25.58 -1.05
CA LYS A 9 -14.34 -26.32 0.22
C LYS A 9 -15.56 -25.81 0.99
N LYS A 10 -16.40 -26.72 1.50
CA LYS A 10 -17.54 -26.36 2.36
C LYS A 10 -17.04 -25.54 3.55
N PRO A 11 -17.59 -24.35 3.81
CA PRO A 11 -17.27 -23.60 5.02
C PRO A 11 -17.65 -24.41 6.26
N TRP A 12 -16.84 -24.29 7.31
CA TRP A 12 -17.18 -24.79 8.65
C TRP A 12 -18.49 -24.12 9.11
N GLU A 13 -19.52 -24.92 9.40
CA GLU A 13 -20.82 -24.44 9.89
C GLU A 13 -20.66 -23.80 11.28
N LYS A 14 -20.74 -22.46 11.35
CA LYS A 14 -20.94 -21.75 12.62
C LYS A 14 -22.42 -21.86 13.01
N ASN A 15 -22.68 -22.45 14.17
CA ASN A 15 -23.99 -22.44 14.82
C ASN A 15 -24.56 -21.01 14.86
N GLN A 16 -25.67 -20.80 14.16
CA GLN A 16 -26.43 -19.55 14.15
C GLN A 16 -27.41 -19.51 15.33
N THR A 17 -27.04 -18.81 16.40
CA THR A 17 -28.01 -18.15 17.28
C THR A 17 -27.44 -16.79 17.61
N ASP A 18 -27.91 -15.76 16.89
CA ASP A 18 -28.14 -14.38 17.37
C ASP A 18 -28.43 -13.49 16.16
N LYS A 19 -29.72 -13.24 15.91
CA LYS A 19 -30.18 -12.22 14.95
C LYS A 19 -30.39 -10.89 15.69
N PRO A 20 -29.85 -9.75 15.21
CA PRO A 20 -30.27 -8.43 15.66
C PRO A 20 -31.66 -8.10 15.11
N ASN A 21 -32.53 -7.57 15.97
CA ASN A 21 -33.90 -7.11 15.62
C ASN A 21 -33.88 -6.00 14.55
N GLU A 22 -34.66 -6.18 13.48
CA GLU A 22 -35.04 -5.11 12.55
C GLU A 22 -36.16 -4.22 13.14
N PRO A 23 -36.17 -2.91 12.87
CA PRO A 23 -37.23 -2.01 13.31
C PRO A 23 -38.47 -2.09 12.39
N PRO A 24 -39.70 -1.86 12.91
CA PRO A 24 -40.93 -1.97 12.13
C PRO A 24 -41.12 -0.84 11.11
N LYS A 25 -41.74 -1.18 9.97
CA LYS A 25 -42.13 -0.24 8.90
C LYS A 25 -43.37 0.59 9.24
N GLU A 26 -43.41 1.74 8.59
CA GLU A 26 -44.36 2.86 8.71
C GLU A 26 -45.85 2.50 8.59
N GLY A 27 -46.66 3.15 9.42
CA GLY A 27 -48.11 3.27 9.29
C GLY A 27 -48.57 4.65 9.78
N GLU A 28 -49.16 5.40 8.85
CA GLU A 28 -50.17 6.47 8.95
C GLU A 28 -50.03 7.61 10.00
N GLN A 29 -49.92 8.85 9.49
CA GLN A 29 -50.21 10.12 10.18
C GLN A 29 -51.73 10.40 10.14
N PRO A 30 -52.36 11.10 11.13
CA PRO A 30 -52.12 12.55 11.26
C PRO A 30 -52.34 13.22 12.63
N GLN A 31 -51.71 14.40 12.77
CA GLN A 31 -52.21 15.70 13.28
C GLN A 31 -51.21 16.48 14.15
N GLN A 32 -50.96 17.68 13.66
CA GLN A 32 -50.06 18.74 14.16
C GLN A 32 -50.82 19.61 15.18
N GLU A 33 -50.10 20.23 16.14
CA GLU A 33 -50.07 21.69 16.34
C GLU A 33 -49.43 22.19 17.67
N GLY A 34 -49.03 21.32 18.60
CA GLY A 34 -48.52 21.78 19.91
C GLY A 34 -47.01 22.06 20.07
N GLU A 35 -46.14 21.57 19.17
CA GLU A 35 -44.68 21.52 19.45
C GLU A 35 -43.82 22.63 18.80
N LYS A 36 -44.40 23.52 17.99
CA LYS A 36 -43.62 24.48 17.19
C LYS A 36 -43.01 25.65 17.99
N GLU A 37 -43.46 25.93 19.21
CA GLU A 37 -42.91 27.05 19.99
C GLU A 37 -41.76 26.67 20.93
N LYS A 38 -41.66 25.43 21.42
CA LYS A 38 -40.55 25.03 22.31
C LYS A 38 -39.30 24.51 21.59
N LYS A 39 -39.41 24.10 20.31
CA LYS A 39 -38.25 23.68 19.49
C LYS A 39 -37.49 24.84 18.81
N LYS A 40 -38.01 26.07 18.84
CA LYS A 40 -37.33 27.25 18.26
C LYS A 40 -36.14 27.80 19.06
N LYS A 41 -35.87 27.32 20.29
CA LYS A 41 -34.73 27.75 21.12
C LYS A 41 -33.51 26.81 21.12
N LYS A 42 -33.51 25.69 20.39
CA LYS A 42 -32.36 24.75 20.33
C LYS A 42 -32.09 24.19 18.93
N LYS A 43 -32.05 25.07 17.93
CA LYS A 43 -31.33 24.85 16.67
C LYS A 43 -30.57 26.12 16.30
N GLU A 44 -29.64 26.53 17.15
CA GLU A 44 -28.46 27.19 16.62
C GLU A 44 -27.72 26.12 15.82
N VAL A 45 -27.94 26.16 14.51
CA VAL A 45 -27.05 25.57 13.53
C VAL A 45 -25.64 25.95 13.95
N PHE A 46 -24.76 24.96 14.17
CA PHE A 46 -23.33 25.16 14.31
C PHE A 46 -22.82 25.74 12.98
N ARG A 47 -23.07 27.03 12.76
CA ARG A 47 -22.38 27.81 11.74
C ARG A 47 -20.92 27.76 12.16
N LEU A 48 -20.04 27.28 11.28
CA LEU A 48 -18.62 27.59 11.41
C LEU A 48 -18.55 29.10 11.66
N ARG A 49 -18.15 29.47 12.88
CA ARG A 49 -17.98 30.86 13.27
C ARG A 49 -16.92 31.46 12.33
N ARG A 50 -17.15 32.72 11.96
CA ARG A 50 -16.42 33.61 11.05
C ARG A 50 -14.96 33.24 10.79
N ASP A 51 -14.50 33.45 9.56
CA ASP A 51 -13.08 33.49 9.22
C ASP A 51 -12.35 34.41 10.21
N TYR A 52 -11.66 33.81 11.18
CA TYR A 52 -10.83 34.55 12.12
C TYR A 52 -9.69 35.18 11.33
N VAL A 53 -9.64 36.52 11.29
CA VAL A 53 -8.54 37.25 10.68
C VAL A 53 -7.43 37.37 11.72
N ASN A 54 -6.29 36.75 11.45
CA ASN A 54 -5.14 36.80 12.34
C ASN A 54 -4.49 38.20 12.30
N PRO A 55 -4.52 38.97 13.41
CA PRO A 55 -3.91 40.30 13.45
C PRO A 55 -2.40 40.25 13.71
N THR A 56 -1.85 39.08 14.07
CA THR A 56 -0.43 38.93 14.43
C THR A 56 0.43 38.77 13.17
N PRO A 57 1.50 39.58 12.99
CA PRO A 57 2.45 39.40 11.91
C PRO A 57 3.09 38.01 11.90
N GLU A 58 3.52 37.55 10.73
CA GLU A 58 4.04 36.19 10.58
C GLU A 58 5.29 35.94 11.43
N GLY A 59 5.22 34.89 12.27
CA GLY A 59 6.30 34.50 13.15
C GLY A 59 6.46 35.36 14.40
N GLU A 60 5.57 36.32 14.65
CA GLU A 60 5.54 37.06 15.92
C GLU A 60 4.69 36.34 16.97
N LYS A 61 5.02 36.59 18.24
CA LYS A 61 4.25 36.04 19.35
C LYS A 61 2.89 36.73 19.36
N LYS A 62 1.82 35.94 19.43
CA LYS A 62 0.47 36.48 19.59
C LYS A 62 0.37 37.39 20.80
N ASP A 63 -0.28 38.55 20.63
CA ASP A 63 -0.59 39.43 21.74
C ASP A 63 -1.65 38.77 22.64
N LEU A 64 -1.34 38.71 23.94
CA LEU A 64 -2.18 38.11 24.98
C LEU A 64 -2.65 39.17 26.00
N SER A 65 -2.50 40.46 25.69
CA SER A 65 -2.89 41.57 26.56
C SER A 65 -4.40 41.75 26.67
N THR A 66 -5.15 41.30 25.66
CA THR A 66 -6.61 41.36 25.64
C THR A 66 -7.23 40.34 26.59
N PRO A 67 -8.40 40.65 27.20
CA PRO A 67 -9.13 39.70 28.03
C PRO A 67 -9.41 38.38 27.30
N MET A 68 -9.35 37.26 28.02
CA MET A 68 -9.69 35.95 27.44
C MET A 68 -11.16 35.90 27.05
N GLU A 69 -11.43 35.42 25.84
CA GLU A 69 -12.79 35.19 25.36
C GLU A 69 -13.54 34.15 26.23
N ALA A 70 -14.84 34.33 26.38
CA ALA A 70 -15.67 33.45 27.20
C ALA A 70 -15.82 32.03 26.62
N THR A 71 -15.50 31.82 25.34
CA THR A 71 -15.58 30.51 24.67
C THR A 71 -14.28 30.20 23.94
N TYR A 72 -13.82 28.95 24.02
CA TYR A 72 -12.67 28.48 23.26
C TYR A 72 -12.98 28.45 21.77
N ASP A 73 -12.16 29.15 20.99
CA ASP A 73 -12.23 29.18 19.52
C ASP A 73 -10.88 28.69 18.95
N PRO A 74 -10.77 27.43 18.52
CA PRO A 74 -9.49 26.84 18.11
C PRO A 74 -8.80 27.60 16.97
N PRO A 75 -9.47 27.96 15.85
CA PRO A 75 -8.87 28.78 14.80
C PRO A 75 -8.26 30.09 15.32
N ALA A 76 -8.94 30.78 16.22
CA ALA A 76 -8.42 31.99 16.85
C ALA A 76 -7.21 31.67 17.71
N VAL A 77 -7.29 30.64 18.57
CA VAL A 77 -6.21 30.28 19.48
C VAL A 77 -4.98 29.79 18.73
N GLU A 78 -5.09 28.81 17.84
CA GLU A 78 -4.00 28.14 17.13
C GLU A 78 -3.25 29.06 16.14
N SER A 79 -3.93 30.08 15.61
CA SER A 79 -3.33 31.05 14.69
C SER A 79 -2.04 31.68 15.28
N ALA A 80 -1.08 31.99 14.40
CA ALA A 80 0.22 32.58 14.72
C ALA A 80 1.19 31.74 15.58
N TRP A 81 0.73 30.79 16.40
CA TRP A 81 1.62 30.03 17.28
C TRP A 81 2.66 29.23 16.53
N TYR A 82 2.23 28.50 15.50
CA TYR A 82 3.13 27.59 14.81
C TYR A 82 4.27 28.33 14.09
N THR A 83 3.94 29.40 13.36
CA THR A 83 4.94 30.22 12.67
C THR A 83 5.90 30.88 13.65
N TRP A 84 5.41 31.28 14.83
CA TRP A 84 6.26 31.78 15.91
C TRP A 84 7.17 30.69 16.50
N TRP A 85 6.65 29.49 16.78
CA TRP A 85 7.43 28.36 17.29
C TRP A 85 8.56 27.95 16.33
N GLU A 86 8.24 27.89 15.03
CA GLU A 86 9.20 27.59 13.96
C GLU A 86 10.27 28.68 13.87
N LYS A 87 9.89 29.97 13.82
CA LYS A 87 10.83 31.10 13.76
C LYS A 87 11.75 31.18 14.98
N LYS A 88 11.28 30.78 16.16
CA LYS A 88 12.08 30.75 17.39
C LYS A 88 12.93 29.48 17.56
N GLY A 89 12.81 28.50 16.66
CA GLY A 89 13.61 27.28 16.69
C GLY A 89 13.30 26.36 17.86
N PHE A 90 12.08 26.42 18.42
CA PHE A 90 11.71 25.63 19.61
C PHE A 90 11.69 24.12 19.40
N PHE A 91 11.66 23.68 18.15
CA PHE A 91 11.61 22.27 17.79
C PHE A 91 12.98 21.62 17.70
N GLY A 92 14.06 22.42 17.60
CA GLY A 92 15.42 21.92 17.50
C GLY A 92 16.00 21.41 18.83
N PRO A 93 17.13 20.68 18.78
CA PRO A 93 17.81 20.16 19.96
C PRO A 93 18.39 21.26 20.84
N ASP A 94 18.69 22.42 20.26
CA ASP A 94 19.28 23.57 20.92
C ASP A 94 18.26 24.37 21.75
N TYR A 95 16.97 24.03 21.64
CA TYR A 95 15.97 24.61 22.51
C TYR A 95 16.17 24.14 23.96
N VAL A 96 16.15 25.12 24.86
CA VAL A 96 16.27 24.94 26.30
C VAL A 96 15.07 25.62 26.95
N ALA A 97 14.35 24.89 27.81
CA ALA A 97 13.21 25.45 28.52
C ALA A 97 13.67 26.56 29.51
N PRO A 98 12.81 27.53 29.85
CA PRO A 98 13.13 28.55 30.85
C PRO A 98 13.63 27.93 32.15
N GLY A 99 14.79 28.39 32.64
CA GLY A 99 15.43 27.86 33.86
C GLY A 99 16.39 26.68 33.63
N GLN A 100 16.63 26.27 32.39
CA GLN A 100 17.65 25.28 32.03
C GLN A 100 18.80 25.93 31.24
N THR A 101 19.97 25.28 31.23
CA THR A 101 21.13 25.68 30.41
C THR A 101 21.42 24.63 29.35
N LEU A 102 21.97 25.07 28.22
CA LEU A 102 22.44 24.19 27.17
C LEU A 102 23.63 23.38 27.73
N ASN A 103 23.39 22.11 28.06
CA ASN A 103 24.43 21.20 28.56
C ASN A 103 24.70 20.14 27.49
N GLU A 104 25.98 19.93 27.18
CA GLU A 104 26.44 18.94 26.21
C GLU A 104 26.13 17.50 26.65
N ASN A 105 25.96 17.27 27.96
CA ASN A 105 25.62 15.97 28.54
C ASN A 105 24.11 15.69 28.62
N ARG A 106 23.26 16.47 27.94
CA ARG A 106 21.82 16.18 27.86
C ARG A 106 21.60 14.81 27.23
N GLN A 107 20.74 14.00 27.87
CA GLN A 107 20.27 12.77 27.24
C GLN A 107 19.57 13.10 25.92
N LYS A 108 19.89 12.33 24.88
CA LYS A 108 19.34 12.49 23.54
C LYS A 108 18.05 11.68 23.42
N PHE A 109 17.08 12.24 22.71
CA PHE A 109 15.86 11.53 22.30
C PHE A 109 15.62 11.86 20.84
N VAL A 110 15.72 10.84 19.98
CA VAL A 110 15.67 11.03 18.53
C VAL A 110 14.58 10.14 17.97
N ILE A 111 13.69 10.74 17.18
CA ILE A 111 12.66 10.05 16.40
C ILE A 111 12.80 10.50 14.95
N VAL A 112 12.57 9.57 14.02
CA VAL A 112 12.38 9.88 12.60
C VAL A 112 10.90 9.70 12.33
N ILE A 113 10.23 10.70 11.76
CA ILE A 113 8.85 10.52 11.33
C ILE A 113 8.81 9.39 10.29
N PRO A 114 7.86 8.44 10.36
CA PRO A 114 7.57 7.55 9.25
C PRO A 114 7.22 8.42 8.04
N PRO A 115 8.10 8.51 7.02
CA PRO A 115 7.97 9.56 6.02
C PRO A 115 6.71 9.31 5.18
N PRO A 116 5.70 10.20 5.20
CA PRO A 116 4.50 10.03 4.41
C PRO A 116 4.80 10.01 2.91
N ASN A 117 4.12 9.10 2.21
CA ASN A 117 4.23 8.93 0.76
C ASN A 117 3.67 10.16 0.03
N VAL A 118 4.38 10.64 -1.00
CA VAL A 118 3.94 11.78 -1.82
C VAL A 118 2.86 11.36 -2.84
N THR A 119 1.79 10.74 -2.36
CA THR A 119 0.69 10.17 -3.17
C THR A 119 -0.64 10.88 -2.97
N GLY A 120 -0.73 11.85 -2.05
CA GLY A 120 -2.01 12.45 -1.71
C GLY A 120 -1.97 13.39 -0.51
N SER A 121 -3.10 13.50 0.19
CA SER A 121 -3.22 14.24 1.45
C SER A 121 -3.03 13.27 2.60
N LEU A 122 -2.58 13.78 3.74
CA LEU A 122 -2.63 13.04 4.99
C LEU A 122 -4.09 12.75 5.38
N HIS A 123 -4.33 11.54 5.89
CA HIS A 123 -5.59 11.08 6.48
C HIS A 123 -5.47 10.90 7.99
N ILE A 124 -6.57 10.56 8.67
CA ILE A 124 -6.63 10.47 10.14
C ILE A 124 -5.62 9.51 10.79
N GLY A 125 -5.18 8.47 10.07
CA GLY A 125 -4.12 7.56 10.53
C GLY A 125 -2.76 8.24 10.67
N HIS A 126 -2.44 9.18 9.77
CA HIS A 126 -1.25 10.01 9.89
C HIS A 126 -1.36 10.96 11.08
N ALA A 127 -2.55 11.53 11.31
CA ALA A 127 -2.81 12.40 12.47
C ALA A 127 -2.61 11.64 13.78
N LEU A 128 -3.17 10.43 13.91
CA LEU A 128 -2.99 9.57 15.09
C LEU A 128 -1.50 9.31 15.38
N THR A 129 -0.76 8.84 14.38
CA THR A 129 0.66 8.49 14.53
C THR A 129 1.47 9.73 14.92
N ASN A 130 1.27 10.85 14.22
CA ASN A 130 1.97 12.11 14.51
C ASN A 130 1.62 12.67 15.89
N SER A 131 0.37 12.59 16.34
CA SER A 131 -0.02 13.07 17.66
C SER A 131 0.67 12.29 18.79
N ILE A 132 0.87 10.98 18.61
CA ILE A 132 1.60 10.14 19.59
C ILE A 132 3.08 10.53 19.62
N GLU A 133 3.73 10.62 18.44
CA GLU A 133 5.15 10.99 18.33
C GLU A 133 5.41 12.41 18.85
N ASP A 134 4.54 13.36 18.54
CA ASP A 134 4.63 14.75 19.01
C ASP A 134 4.50 14.83 20.53
N ALA A 135 3.54 14.11 21.13
CA ALA A 135 3.37 14.08 22.57
C ALA A 135 4.63 13.54 23.29
N LEU A 136 5.24 12.48 22.75
CA LEU A 136 6.50 11.95 23.27
C LEU A 136 7.64 12.97 23.15
N CYS A 137 7.78 13.61 21.98
CA CYS A 137 8.80 14.62 21.74
C CYS A 137 8.66 15.81 22.70
N ARG A 138 7.44 16.34 22.86
CA ARG A 138 7.14 17.42 23.81
C ARG A 138 7.46 17.02 25.24
N TRP A 139 7.02 15.85 25.68
CA TRP A 139 7.28 15.35 27.02
C TRP A 139 8.79 15.19 27.32
N HIS A 140 9.55 14.63 26.37
CA HIS A 140 11.00 14.51 26.51
C HIS A 140 11.72 15.87 26.51
N ARG A 141 11.25 16.82 25.71
CA ARG A 141 11.77 18.20 25.69
C ARG A 141 11.51 18.88 27.04
N MET A 142 10.33 18.70 27.62
CA MET A 142 9.99 19.18 28.97
C MET A 142 10.82 18.53 30.08
N LYS A 143 11.25 17.27 29.89
CA LYS A 143 12.21 16.59 30.79
C LYS A 143 13.65 17.08 30.65
N GLY A 144 13.92 18.09 29.81
CA GLY A 144 15.26 18.63 29.58
C GLY A 144 16.14 17.77 28.68
N LYS A 145 15.59 16.78 27.96
CA LYS A 145 16.35 16.00 26.97
C LYS A 145 16.56 16.80 25.69
N ALA A 146 17.66 16.54 24.98
CA ALA A 146 17.87 17.08 23.64
C ALA A 146 17.03 16.25 22.65
N VAL A 147 15.95 16.84 22.15
CA VAL A 147 14.97 16.16 21.30
C VAL A 147 15.20 16.54 19.83
N VAL A 148 15.28 15.53 18.97
CA VAL A 148 15.25 15.72 17.51
C VAL A 148 14.18 14.82 16.93
N TRP A 149 13.17 15.44 16.31
CA TRP A 149 12.17 14.73 15.54
C TRP A 149 12.33 15.12 14.08
N VAL A 150 12.92 14.22 13.30
CA VAL A 150 13.35 14.48 11.92
C VAL A 150 12.14 14.40 10.98
N PRO A 151 11.79 15.48 10.26
CA PRO A 151 10.77 15.44 9.24
C PRO A 151 11.29 14.83 7.94
N GLY A 152 10.39 14.22 7.19
CA GLY A 152 10.68 13.84 5.82
C GLY A 152 9.46 13.35 5.06
N VAL A 153 9.63 13.17 3.77
CA VAL A 153 8.62 12.66 2.84
C VAL A 153 9.22 11.56 1.97
N ASP A 154 8.41 10.56 1.61
CA ASP A 154 8.84 9.42 0.79
C ASP A 154 8.35 9.54 -0.66
N HIS A 155 9.27 9.38 -1.60
CA HIS A 155 8.99 9.28 -3.03
C HIS A 155 8.05 8.13 -3.40
N ALA A 156 7.97 7.06 -2.60
CA ALA A 156 7.03 5.94 -2.73
C ALA A 156 7.00 5.25 -4.12
N GLY A 157 8.09 5.35 -4.90
CA GLY A 157 8.30 4.68 -6.20
C GLY A 157 7.04 4.40 -7.03
N ILE A 158 6.64 3.12 -7.06
CA ILE A 158 5.50 2.59 -7.83
C ILE A 158 4.17 3.28 -7.48
N ALA A 159 3.95 3.64 -6.21
CA ALA A 159 2.72 4.28 -5.77
C ALA A 159 2.60 5.69 -6.35
N THR A 160 3.65 6.49 -6.28
CA THR A 160 3.67 7.84 -6.88
C THR A 160 3.55 7.78 -8.38
N GLN A 161 4.27 6.85 -9.04
CA GLN A 161 4.15 6.64 -10.47
C GLN A 161 2.70 6.33 -10.88
N SER A 162 2.04 5.43 -10.17
CA SER A 162 0.66 5.03 -10.45
C SER A 162 -0.34 6.18 -10.30
N VAL A 163 -0.15 7.06 -9.30
CA VAL A 163 -1.01 8.23 -9.10
C VAL A 163 -0.80 9.29 -10.19
N VAL A 164 0.46 9.56 -10.56
CA VAL A 164 0.79 10.50 -11.64
C VAL A 164 0.28 10.00 -12.99
N GLU A 165 0.43 8.71 -13.29
CA GLU A 165 -0.12 8.09 -14.51
C GLU A 165 -1.65 8.21 -14.57
N LYS A 166 -2.36 7.93 -13.46
CA LYS A 166 -3.82 8.09 -13.37
C LYS A 166 -4.27 9.54 -13.61
N ARG A 167 -3.57 10.53 -13.03
CA ARG A 167 -3.86 11.95 -13.25
C ARG A 167 -3.61 12.36 -14.69
N LEU A 168 -2.49 11.93 -15.28
CA LEU A 168 -2.15 12.22 -16.66
C LEU A 168 -3.22 11.68 -17.61
N TRP A 169 -3.68 10.45 -17.38
CA TRP A 169 -4.77 9.87 -18.17
C TRP A 169 -6.10 10.61 -17.99
N ALA A 170 -6.41 11.05 -16.77
CA ALA A 170 -7.64 11.78 -16.48
C ALA A 170 -7.67 13.17 -17.14
N GLN A 171 -6.54 13.89 -17.15
CA GLN A 171 -6.46 15.28 -17.62
C GLN A 171 -6.14 15.39 -19.11
N GLU A 172 -5.16 14.62 -19.59
CA GLU A 172 -4.63 14.75 -20.95
C GLU A 172 -4.95 13.56 -21.85
N LYS A 173 -5.48 12.45 -21.30
CA LYS A 173 -5.67 11.17 -22.01
C LYS A 173 -4.38 10.66 -22.67
N LYS A 174 -3.23 10.98 -22.07
CA LYS A 174 -1.91 10.50 -22.46
C LYS A 174 -1.36 9.50 -21.47
N THR A 175 -0.44 8.66 -21.94
CA THR A 175 0.32 7.70 -21.14
C THR A 175 1.76 8.20 -20.92
N LYS A 176 2.49 7.59 -19.98
CA LYS A 176 3.91 7.89 -19.78
C LYS A 176 4.77 7.63 -21.03
N TYR A 177 4.33 6.73 -21.91
CA TYR A 177 5.03 6.40 -23.15
C TYR A 177 4.89 7.50 -24.18
N ASP A 178 3.77 8.21 -24.20
CA ASP A 178 3.53 9.33 -25.11
C ASP A 178 4.37 10.55 -24.74
N LEU A 179 4.70 10.71 -23.45
CA LEU A 179 5.55 11.80 -22.96
C LEU A 179 7.05 11.51 -23.10
N GLY A 180 7.44 10.24 -22.99
CA GLY A 180 8.84 9.86 -22.82
C GLY A 180 9.34 10.06 -21.38
N ARG A 181 10.54 9.51 -21.11
CA ARG A 181 11.09 9.41 -19.74
C ARG A 181 11.35 10.76 -19.09
N GLU A 182 12.01 11.67 -19.79
CA GLU A 182 12.45 12.95 -19.22
C GLU A 182 11.27 13.82 -18.80
N GLU A 183 10.30 13.99 -19.70
CA GLU A 183 9.09 14.77 -19.43
C GLU A 183 8.25 14.12 -18.33
N PHE A 184 8.09 12.79 -18.34
CA PHE A 184 7.37 12.10 -17.27
C PHE A 184 8.03 12.30 -15.90
N VAL A 185 9.36 12.18 -15.81
CA VAL A 185 10.10 12.43 -14.56
C VAL A 185 9.92 13.88 -14.11
N ARG A 186 9.92 14.85 -15.02
CA ARG A 186 9.63 16.26 -14.69
C ARG A 186 8.25 16.42 -14.06
N ARG A 187 7.21 15.79 -14.63
CA ARG A 187 5.85 15.82 -14.06
C ARG A 187 5.78 15.18 -12.67
N VAL A 188 6.54 14.12 -12.42
CA VAL A 188 6.63 13.49 -11.09
C VAL A 188 7.25 14.46 -10.06
N TRP A 189 8.27 15.23 -10.44
CA TRP A 189 8.86 16.25 -9.58
C TRP A 189 7.93 17.45 -9.32
N GLU A 190 7.18 17.87 -10.34
CA GLU A 190 6.14 18.91 -10.19
C GLU A 190 5.05 18.45 -9.21
N TRP A 191 4.60 17.20 -9.35
CA TRP A 191 3.70 16.55 -8.39
C TRP A 191 4.29 16.53 -6.98
N LYS A 192 5.57 16.15 -6.84
CA LYS A 192 6.24 16.16 -5.53
C LYS A 192 6.23 17.53 -4.89
N LYS A 193 6.46 18.59 -5.67
CA LYS A 193 6.45 19.97 -5.17
C LYS A 193 5.06 20.37 -4.68
N GLU A 194 4.01 20.07 -5.46
CA GLU A 194 2.62 20.37 -5.08
C GLU A 194 2.18 19.61 -3.82
N TYR A 195 2.37 18.28 -3.80
CA TYR A 195 1.86 17.42 -2.75
C TYR A 195 2.76 17.36 -1.51
N GLY A 196 4.07 17.42 -1.69
CA GLY A 196 5.03 17.54 -0.59
C GLY A 196 4.77 18.78 0.25
N ASN A 197 4.55 19.93 -0.40
CA ASN A 197 4.19 21.17 0.31
C ASN A 197 2.87 21.06 1.07
N ARG A 198 1.90 20.32 0.52
CA ARG A 198 0.62 20.11 1.19
C ARG A 198 0.77 19.22 2.42
N ILE A 199 1.53 18.13 2.32
CA ILE A 199 1.82 17.23 3.44
C ILE A 199 2.50 17.99 4.58
N THR A 200 3.55 18.76 4.27
CA THR A 200 4.25 19.52 5.29
C THR A 200 3.36 20.59 5.90
N LEU A 201 2.50 21.27 5.12
CA LEU A 201 1.50 22.19 5.66
C LEU A 201 0.50 21.50 6.60
N GLN A 202 0.03 20.29 6.26
CA GLN A 202 -0.87 19.53 7.14
C GLN A 202 -0.19 19.16 8.46
N LEU A 203 1.07 18.71 8.42
CA LEU A 203 1.86 18.41 9.62
C LEU A 203 2.07 19.64 10.50
N ARG A 204 2.32 20.81 9.89
CA ARG A 204 2.36 22.10 10.59
C ARG A 204 1.01 22.44 11.22
N ARG A 205 -0.08 22.23 10.47
CA ARG A 205 -1.43 22.58 10.92
C ARG A 205 -1.92 21.74 12.11
N ILE A 206 -1.53 20.47 12.19
CA ILE A 206 -1.83 19.62 13.35
C ILE A 206 -0.91 19.92 14.55
N GLY A 207 0.07 20.82 14.41
CA GLY A 207 0.93 21.26 15.51
C GLY A 207 2.15 20.38 15.76
N SER A 208 2.61 19.59 14.79
CA SER A 208 3.75 18.68 14.96
C SER A 208 5.05 19.43 15.27
N SER A 209 5.72 19.13 16.39
CA SER A 209 6.97 19.77 16.81
C SER A 209 8.22 19.21 16.13
N LEU A 210 8.14 19.07 14.80
CA LEU A 210 9.21 18.58 13.91
C LEU A 210 10.31 19.62 13.70
N ASP A 211 11.55 19.16 13.58
CA ASP A 211 12.69 20.02 13.26
C ASP A 211 12.81 20.23 11.74
N TRP A 212 12.07 21.22 11.22
CA TRP A 212 12.03 21.55 9.78
C TRP A 212 13.39 21.93 9.18
N SER A 213 14.38 22.30 10.00
CA SER A 213 15.75 22.52 9.51
C SER A 213 16.41 21.25 8.98
N LYS A 214 15.85 20.07 9.32
CA LYS A 214 16.33 18.74 8.94
C LYS A 214 15.37 18.01 8.00
N GLU A 215 14.45 18.71 7.35
CA GLU A 215 13.53 18.11 6.39
C GLU A 215 14.31 17.38 5.28
N CYS A 216 13.94 16.11 5.06
CA CYS A 216 14.57 15.27 4.06
C CYS A 216 13.53 14.66 3.10
N PHE A 217 13.90 14.49 1.85
CA PHE A 217 13.16 13.70 0.87
C PHE A 217 14.02 12.53 0.40
N THR A 218 13.43 11.33 0.27
CA THR A 218 14.17 10.09 -0.01
C THR A 218 15.04 10.13 -1.28
N MET A 219 14.69 10.96 -2.26
CA MET A 219 15.47 11.15 -3.49
C MET A 219 16.39 12.38 -3.46
N ASP A 220 16.56 13.04 -2.31
CA ASP A 220 17.55 14.10 -2.18
C ASP A 220 18.97 13.55 -2.35
N GLU A 221 19.90 14.40 -2.77
CA GLU A 221 21.28 14.01 -3.05
C GLU A 221 21.94 13.30 -1.86
N LYS A 222 21.73 13.81 -0.64
CA LYS A 222 22.28 13.23 0.59
C LYS A 222 21.78 11.80 0.84
N LEU A 223 20.47 11.56 0.70
CA LEU A 223 19.88 10.25 0.94
C LEU A 223 20.15 9.28 -0.22
N SER A 224 20.21 9.79 -1.45
CA SER A 224 20.61 9.01 -2.63
C SER A 224 22.03 8.47 -2.50
N LYS A 225 22.97 9.30 -2.01
CA LYS A 225 24.34 8.86 -1.69
C LYS A 225 24.36 7.76 -0.62
N ALA A 226 23.51 7.86 0.41
CA ALA A 226 23.43 6.84 1.45
C ALA A 226 22.91 5.49 0.90
N VAL A 227 21.94 5.51 -0.01
CA VAL A 227 21.45 4.30 -0.69
C VAL A 227 22.52 3.70 -1.60
N GLN A 228 23.24 4.52 -2.37
CA GLN A 228 24.35 4.06 -3.22
C GLN A 228 25.46 3.40 -2.41
N GLU A 229 25.89 4.03 -1.32
CA GLU A 229 26.87 3.47 -0.38
C GLU A 229 26.42 2.13 0.18
N SER A 230 25.15 2.04 0.61
CA SER A 230 24.59 0.81 1.18
C SER A 230 24.53 -0.31 0.13
N PHE A 231 24.14 0.01 -1.11
CA PHE A 231 24.13 -0.94 -2.21
C PHE A 231 25.53 -1.46 -2.53
N ILE A 232 26.53 -0.56 -2.62
CA ILE A 232 27.92 -0.95 -2.90
C ILE A 232 28.45 -1.86 -1.79
N LYS A 233 28.23 -1.52 -0.51
CA LYS A 233 28.63 -2.36 0.61
C LYS A 233 27.99 -3.74 0.57
N PHE A 234 26.67 -3.82 0.36
CA PHE A 234 26.00 -5.11 0.26
C PHE A 234 26.43 -5.93 -0.95
N TYR A 235 26.84 -5.28 -2.05
CA TYR A 235 27.44 -5.96 -3.18
C TYR A 235 28.86 -6.48 -2.86
N GLU A 236 29.71 -5.67 -2.22
CA GLU A 236 31.05 -6.06 -1.77
C GLU A 236 31.01 -7.20 -0.74
N ASP A 237 30.01 -7.19 0.14
CA ASP A 237 29.74 -8.26 1.13
C ASP A 237 29.13 -9.53 0.50
N GLY A 238 28.83 -9.52 -0.80
CA GLY A 238 28.24 -10.65 -1.52
C GLY A 238 26.74 -10.90 -1.25
N LEU A 239 26.05 -9.94 -0.62
CA LEU A 239 24.62 -10.00 -0.32
C LEU A 239 23.74 -9.59 -1.51
N ILE A 240 24.28 -8.78 -2.43
CA ILE A 240 23.62 -8.40 -3.69
C ILE A 240 24.22 -9.19 -4.84
N TYR A 241 23.37 -9.85 -5.60
CA TYR A 241 23.76 -10.60 -6.79
C TYR A 241 22.74 -10.40 -7.91
N ARG A 242 23.14 -10.75 -9.13
CA ARG A 242 22.28 -10.72 -10.31
C ARG A 242 22.12 -12.15 -10.83
N ASP A 243 20.88 -12.60 -10.93
CA ASP A 243 20.56 -13.94 -11.41
C ASP A 243 19.18 -13.96 -12.11
N ASN A 244 18.88 -15.05 -12.80
CA ASN A 244 17.58 -15.33 -13.39
C ASN A 244 16.75 -16.14 -12.39
N ARG A 245 15.79 -15.48 -11.75
CA ARG A 245 14.86 -16.11 -10.79
C ARG A 245 13.41 -15.87 -11.23
N LEU A 246 12.51 -16.75 -10.81
CA LEU A 246 11.07 -16.50 -10.90
C LEU A 246 10.71 -15.29 -10.03
N VAL A 247 10.06 -14.30 -10.64
CA VAL A 247 9.63 -13.06 -9.99
C VAL A 247 8.16 -12.81 -10.29
N ASN A 248 7.48 -12.10 -9.38
CA ASN A 248 6.14 -11.61 -9.68
C ASN A 248 6.26 -10.44 -10.66
N TRP A 249 5.61 -10.55 -11.81
CA TRP A 249 5.65 -9.54 -12.86
C TRP A 249 4.26 -8.95 -13.10
N SER A 250 4.15 -7.62 -12.98
CA SER A 250 2.91 -6.92 -13.34
C SER A 250 2.92 -6.55 -14.82
N CYS A 251 1.99 -7.14 -15.59
CA CYS A 251 1.81 -6.82 -17.01
C CYS A 251 1.34 -5.37 -17.25
N VAL A 252 0.69 -4.75 -16.26
CA VAL A 252 0.19 -3.37 -16.36
C VAL A 252 1.30 -2.37 -16.08
N LEU A 253 1.99 -2.53 -14.94
CA LEU A 253 3.06 -1.62 -14.54
C LEU A 253 4.34 -1.87 -15.33
N ARG A 254 4.50 -3.09 -15.88
CA ARG A 254 5.67 -3.60 -16.61
C ARG A 254 6.93 -3.55 -15.75
N THR A 255 6.83 -4.08 -14.54
CA THR A 255 7.93 -4.20 -13.58
C THR A 255 7.80 -5.47 -12.76
N ALA A 256 8.93 -5.95 -12.24
CA ALA A 256 8.95 -6.92 -11.16
C ALA A 256 8.42 -6.27 -9.88
N ILE A 257 7.76 -7.08 -9.06
CA ILE A 257 7.10 -6.72 -7.81
C ILE A 257 7.54 -7.73 -6.73
N SER A 258 7.73 -7.25 -5.50
CA SER A 258 8.08 -8.11 -4.37
C SER A 258 6.86 -8.89 -3.83
N ASP A 259 7.08 -9.98 -3.11
CA ASP A 259 5.98 -10.77 -2.54
C ASP A 259 5.11 -9.95 -1.58
N ILE A 260 5.70 -9.02 -0.82
CA ILE A 260 4.97 -8.15 0.12
C ILE A 260 4.11 -7.07 -0.57
N GLU A 261 4.33 -6.85 -1.87
CA GLU A 261 3.53 -5.94 -2.70
C GLU A 261 2.42 -6.67 -3.48
N CYS A 262 2.27 -7.99 -3.27
CA CYS A 262 1.25 -8.81 -3.88
C CYS A 262 0.19 -9.19 -2.84
N ASP A 263 -1.07 -8.90 -3.16
CA ASP A 263 -2.23 -9.32 -2.37
C ASP A 263 -2.91 -10.50 -3.06
N ASP A 264 -3.11 -11.59 -2.32
CA ASP A 264 -3.81 -12.77 -2.82
C ASP A 264 -5.32 -12.66 -2.60
N GLU A 265 -6.10 -12.81 -3.67
CA GLU A 265 -7.56 -12.90 -3.61
C GLU A 265 -8.04 -14.33 -3.85
N GLU A 266 -8.69 -14.92 -2.85
CA GLU A 266 -9.26 -16.27 -2.97
C GLU A 266 -10.60 -16.25 -3.73
N LEU A 267 -10.74 -17.16 -4.70
CA LEU A 267 -11.95 -17.32 -5.50
C LEU A 267 -12.63 -18.65 -5.15
N GLU A 268 -13.84 -18.58 -4.58
CA GLU A 268 -14.64 -19.76 -4.19
C GLU A 268 -15.08 -20.66 -5.37
N GLY A 269 -14.96 -20.19 -6.61
CA GLY A 269 -15.37 -20.94 -7.79
C GLY A 269 -15.27 -20.14 -9.08
N HIS A 270 -15.89 -20.67 -10.15
CA HIS A 270 -15.84 -20.06 -11.47
C HIS A 270 -16.43 -18.66 -11.49
N LYS A 271 -15.61 -17.66 -11.81
CA LYS A 271 -16.01 -16.25 -11.93
C LYS A 271 -15.42 -15.63 -13.20
N LYS A 272 -16.17 -14.73 -13.84
CA LYS A 272 -15.64 -13.90 -14.92
C LYS A 272 -15.16 -12.57 -14.35
N LEU A 273 -13.86 -12.33 -14.40
CA LEU A 273 -13.24 -11.11 -13.87
C LEU A 273 -12.70 -10.24 -15.00
N LYS A 274 -12.69 -8.93 -14.78
CA LYS A 274 -11.97 -7.98 -15.64
C LYS A 274 -10.51 -7.95 -15.21
N VAL A 275 -9.61 -8.00 -16.17
CA VAL A 275 -8.17 -7.92 -15.91
C VAL A 275 -7.69 -6.52 -16.30
N PRO A 276 -7.05 -5.77 -15.37
CA PRO A 276 -6.48 -4.46 -15.67
C PRO A 276 -5.55 -4.50 -16.89
N GLY A 277 -5.64 -3.49 -17.76
CA GLY A 277 -4.86 -3.39 -19.01
C GLY A 277 -5.52 -4.02 -20.24
N TYR A 278 -6.64 -4.73 -20.09
CA TYR A 278 -7.46 -5.20 -21.22
C TYR A 278 -8.68 -4.29 -21.48
N PRO A 279 -9.28 -4.32 -22.68
CA PRO A 279 -10.49 -3.56 -23.00
C PRO A 279 -11.63 -3.83 -22.01
N GLU A 280 -12.40 -2.78 -21.68
CA GLU A 280 -13.45 -2.83 -20.65
C GLU A 280 -14.59 -3.83 -20.91
N ASN A 281 -14.79 -4.17 -22.19
CA ASN A 281 -15.78 -5.15 -22.64
C ASN A 281 -15.26 -6.60 -22.56
N LYS A 282 -14.00 -6.81 -22.19
CA LYS A 282 -13.39 -8.13 -22.10
C LYS A 282 -13.36 -8.62 -20.65
N THR A 283 -13.84 -9.84 -20.45
CA THR A 283 -13.76 -10.57 -19.18
C THR A 283 -13.12 -11.93 -19.41
N PHE A 284 -12.43 -12.43 -18.40
CA PHE A 284 -11.72 -13.70 -18.44
C PHE A 284 -12.26 -14.63 -17.36
N SER A 285 -12.28 -15.93 -17.63
CA SER A 285 -12.75 -16.93 -16.67
C SER A 285 -11.63 -17.33 -15.72
N PHE A 286 -11.89 -17.19 -14.43
CA PHE A 286 -11.05 -17.66 -13.32
C PHE A 286 -11.80 -18.72 -12.51
N GLY A 287 -11.09 -19.55 -11.74
CA GLY A 287 -11.71 -20.61 -10.93
C GLY A 287 -12.20 -21.83 -11.73
N LEU A 288 -11.53 -22.13 -12.85
CA LEU A 288 -11.71 -23.36 -13.62
C LEU A 288 -10.47 -24.24 -13.50
N ILE A 289 -10.68 -25.55 -13.43
CA ILE A 289 -9.61 -26.54 -13.52
C ILE A 289 -9.79 -27.34 -14.80
N TRP A 290 -8.71 -27.45 -15.57
CA TRP A 290 -8.64 -28.12 -16.85
C TRP A 290 -7.92 -29.44 -16.67
N GLU A 291 -8.51 -30.52 -17.14
CA GLU A 291 -7.92 -31.84 -17.18
C GLU A 291 -7.55 -32.22 -18.60
N PHE A 292 -6.31 -32.66 -18.80
CA PHE A 292 -5.84 -33.15 -20.08
C PHE A 292 -4.83 -34.27 -19.89
N ASP A 293 -4.69 -35.09 -20.93
CA ASP A 293 -3.89 -36.31 -20.85
C ASP A 293 -2.62 -36.16 -21.66
N TYR A 294 -1.49 -36.41 -21.02
CA TYR A 294 -0.22 -36.71 -21.66
C TYR A 294 -0.15 -38.19 -22.06
N VAL A 295 0.43 -38.48 -23.22
CA VAL A 295 0.67 -39.86 -23.65
C VAL A 295 2.05 -40.31 -23.17
N VAL A 296 2.10 -41.40 -22.42
CA VAL A 296 3.35 -41.98 -21.89
C VAL A 296 4.06 -42.75 -23.00
N ILE A 297 5.32 -42.41 -23.23
CA ILE A 297 6.20 -43.15 -24.11
C ILE A 297 6.62 -44.43 -23.36
N PRO A 298 6.25 -45.62 -23.86
CA PRO A 298 6.56 -46.87 -23.18
C PRO A 298 8.06 -47.13 -23.18
N LYS A 299 8.53 -47.83 -22.14
CA LYS A 299 9.92 -48.32 -22.06
C LYS A 299 10.20 -49.36 -23.15
N ASP A 300 9.20 -50.15 -23.52
CA ASP A 300 9.25 -51.11 -24.62
C ASP A 300 8.75 -50.44 -25.92
N PRO A 301 9.62 -50.20 -26.92
CA PRO A 301 9.26 -49.56 -28.17
C PRO A 301 8.40 -50.44 -29.09
N SER A 302 8.21 -51.72 -28.78
CA SER A 302 7.36 -52.64 -29.56
C SER A 302 5.85 -52.46 -29.30
N VAL A 303 5.49 -51.71 -28.24
CA VAL A 303 4.09 -51.47 -27.87
C VAL A 303 3.43 -50.53 -28.89
N PRO A 304 2.34 -50.96 -29.57
CA PRO A 304 1.60 -50.11 -30.50
C PRO A 304 1.07 -48.84 -29.82
N LYS A 305 1.07 -47.71 -30.53
CA LYS A 305 0.66 -46.39 -30.00
C LYS A 305 -0.74 -46.40 -29.40
N GLU A 306 -1.64 -47.23 -29.90
CA GLU A 306 -3.01 -47.36 -29.41
C GLU A 306 -3.09 -47.91 -27.98
N LYS A 307 -2.02 -48.55 -27.50
CA LYS A 307 -1.92 -49.12 -26.15
C LYS A 307 -1.06 -48.30 -25.20
N TRP A 308 -0.58 -47.13 -25.63
CA TRP A 308 0.24 -46.28 -24.76
C TRP A 308 -0.59 -45.76 -23.59
N ALA A 309 0.01 -45.81 -22.40
CA ALA A 309 -0.64 -45.30 -21.19
C ALA A 309 -0.81 -43.78 -21.27
N ARG A 310 -1.76 -43.25 -20.50
CA ARG A 310 -2.02 -41.81 -20.40
C ARG A 310 -1.89 -41.35 -18.96
N ILE A 311 -1.38 -40.15 -18.75
CA ILE A 311 -1.34 -39.49 -17.45
C ILE A 311 -2.19 -38.23 -17.54
N THR A 312 -3.22 -38.15 -16.71
CA THR A 312 -4.10 -36.98 -16.62
C THR A 312 -3.46 -35.94 -15.70
N VAL A 313 -3.28 -34.72 -16.22
CA VAL A 313 -2.81 -33.54 -15.48
C VAL A 313 -3.98 -32.58 -15.32
N ALA A 314 -4.12 -32.01 -14.13
CA ALA A 314 -5.10 -30.99 -13.81
C ALA A 314 -4.39 -29.64 -13.59
N THR A 315 -4.83 -28.57 -14.27
CA THR A 315 -4.23 -27.23 -14.16
C THR A 315 -5.28 -26.13 -14.26
N THR A 316 -5.06 -25.00 -13.59
CA THR A 316 -5.86 -23.78 -13.76
C THR A 316 -5.35 -22.90 -14.91
N ARG A 317 -4.16 -23.19 -15.45
CA ARG A 317 -3.46 -22.38 -16.46
C ARG A 317 -3.05 -23.21 -17.67
N PRO A 318 -3.99 -23.67 -18.50
CA PRO A 318 -3.70 -24.52 -19.64
C PRO A 318 -2.73 -23.89 -20.66
N GLU A 319 -2.66 -22.56 -20.72
CA GLU A 319 -1.71 -21.84 -21.56
C GLU A 319 -0.23 -22.03 -21.16
N THR A 320 0.03 -22.42 -19.90
CA THR A 320 1.40 -22.69 -19.41
C THR A 320 1.96 -24.03 -19.90
N MET A 321 1.09 -24.92 -20.40
CA MET A 321 1.46 -26.25 -20.90
C MET A 321 2.61 -26.22 -21.92
N LEU A 322 2.67 -25.18 -22.76
CA LEU A 322 3.74 -25.01 -23.76
C LEU A 322 5.14 -24.88 -23.14
N GLY A 323 5.19 -24.40 -21.89
CA GLY A 323 6.39 -24.25 -21.10
C GLY A 323 6.72 -25.47 -20.24
N ASP A 324 5.94 -26.56 -20.30
CA ASP A 324 6.13 -27.71 -19.42
C ASP A 324 7.49 -28.36 -19.65
N THR A 325 8.22 -28.63 -18.56
CA THR A 325 9.58 -29.19 -18.59
C THR A 325 9.66 -30.56 -17.92
N ALA A 326 8.70 -30.90 -17.06
CA ALA A 326 8.55 -32.21 -16.44
C ALA A 326 7.08 -32.45 -16.08
N VAL A 327 6.68 -33.72 -15.98
CA VAL A 327 5.45 -34.13 -15.29
C VAL A 327 5.84 -34.74 -13.95
N ALA A 328 5.37 -34.17 -12.84
CA ALA A 328 5.67 -34.66 -11.51
C ALA A 328 4.62 -35.67 -11.03
N ILE A 329 5.07 -36.73 -10.35
CA ILE A 329 4.23 -37.70 -9.65
C ILE A 329 4.70 -37.84 -8.20
N HIS A 330 3.80 -38.12 -7.26
CA HIS A 330 4.18 -38.40 -5.88
C HIS A 330 4.94 -39.75 -5.81
N PRO A 331 6.10 -39.85 -5.14
CA PRO A 331 6.91 -41.08 -5.11
C PRO A 331 6.18 -42.30 -4.51
N ASP A 332 5.29 -42.07 -3.54
CA ASP A 332 4.49 -43.12 -2.89
C ASP A 332 3.17 -43.44 -3.60
N ASP A 333 2.83 -42.75 -4.70
CA ASP A 333 1.61 -43.07 -5.45
C ASP A 333 1.81 -44.32 -6.30
N VAL A 334 1.29 -45.45 -5.79
CA VAL A 334 1.37 -46.77 -6.43
C VAL A 334 0.78 -46.80 -7.85
N ARG A 335 -0.12 -45.87 -8.20
CA ARG A 335 -0.74 -45.82 -9.53
C ARG A 335 0.24 -45.41 -10.62
N TYR A 336 1.25 -44.61 -10.28
CA TYR A 336 2.17 -44.00 -11.24
C TYR A 336 3.64 -44.42 -11.07
N LYS A 337 3.94 -45.24 -10.06
CA LYS A 337 5.30 -45.68 -9.71
C LYS A 337 6.09 -46.24 -10.90
N ASP A 338 5.44 -47.00 -11.77
CA ASP A 338 6.08 -47.62 -12.94
C ASP A 338 6.46 -46.62 -14.05
N PHE A 339 5.86 -45.42 -14.01
CA PHE A 339 6.12 -44.34 -14.95
C PHE A 339 7.31 -43.46 -14.56
N HIS A 340 7.88 -43.63 -13.35
CA HIS A 340 9.09 -42.91 -12.99
C HIS A 340 10.24 -43.22 -13.97
N GLY A 341 10.88 -42.16 -14.46
CA GLY A 341 11.95 -42.24 -15.47
C GLY A 341 11.46 -42.51 -16.90
N CYS A 342 10.14 -42.66 -17.12
CA CYS A 342 9.56 -42.60 -18.46
C CYS A 342 9.46 -41.16 -18.96
N PHE A 343 9.08 -41.01 -20.23
CA PHE A 343 8.81 -39.71 -20.84
C PHE A 343 7.35 -39.66 -21.28
N VAL A 344 6.80 -38.46 -21.39
CA VAL A 344 5.55 -38.21 -22.11
C VAL A 344 5.80 -37.43 -23.39
N GLU A 345 4.93 -37.64 -24.38
CA GLU A 345 4.90 -36.86 -25.61
C GLU A 345 4.18 -35.53 -25.36
N HIS A 346 4.84 -34.41 -25.65
CA HIS A 346 4.21 -33.10 -25.54
C HIS A 346 3.10 -32.97 -26.61
N PRO A 347 1.86 -32.55 -26.27
CA PRO A 347 0.75 -32.48 -27.21
C PRO A 347 0.98 -31.58 -28.43
N PHE A 348 1.92 -30.64 -28.32
CA PHE A 348 2.30 -29.71 -29.39
C PHE A 348 3.79 -29.83 -29.70
N GLY A 349 4.13 -30.41 -30.85
CA GLY A 349 5.52 -30.59 -31.32
C GLY A 349 6.19 -31.88 -30.80
N ASP A 350 7.44 -32.09 -31.18
CA ASP A 350 8.14 -33.38 -31.01
C ASP A 350 8.89 -33.52 -29.67
N ARG A 351 8.57 -32.68 -28.68
CA ARG A 351 9.27 -32.65 -27.40
C ARG A 351 8.87 -33.83 -26.53
N LYS A 352 9.87 -34.44 -25.89
CA LYS A 352 9.68 -35.45 -24.84
C LYS A 352 9.89 -34.81 -23.48
N ILE A 353 8.95 -35.01 -22.56
CA ILE A 353 8.99 -34.42 -21.22
C ILE A 353 9.23 -35.55 -20.21
N PRO A 354 10.23 -35.46 -19.34
CA PRO A 354 10.48 -36.49 -18.33
C PRO A 354 9.37 -36.55 -17.28
N ILE A 355 9.11 -37.75 -16.77
CA ILE A 355 8.29 -37.97 -15.57
C ILE A 355 9.22 -38.08 -14.37
N ILE A 356 9.07 -37.17 -13.41
CA ILE A 356 9.90 -37.06 -12.21
C ILE A 356 9.09 -37.34 -10.95
N CYS A 357 9.76 -37.72 -9.87
CA CYS A 357 9.12 -37.82 -8.55
C CYS A 357 9.40 -36.55 -7.75
N ASP A 358 8.35 -36.00 -7.14
CA ASP A 358 8.43 -34.87 -6.23
C ASP A 358 7.36 -35.03 -5.15
N ALA A 359 7.77 -35.09 -3.88
CA ALA A 359 6.88 -35.27 -2.73
C ALA A 359 6.37 -33.96 -2.12
N VAL A 360 6.85 -32.81 -2.62
CA VAL A 360 6.49 -31.48 -2.09
C VAL A 360 5.51 -30.78 -3.04
N LEU A 361 5.73 -30.89 -4.35
CA LEU A 361 4.89 -30.26 -5.36
C LEU A 361 3.65 -31.09 -5.72
N VAL A 362 3.70 -32.39 -5.48
CA VAL A 362 2.59 -33.31 -5.67
C VAL A 362 2.28 -33.87 -4.29
N ASP A 363 1.12 -33.51 -3.74
CA ASP A 363 0.59 -33.94 -2.43
C ASP A 363 -0.49 -35.01 -2.63
#